data_AF-A0A8H8CA60-F1
#
_entry.id   AF-A0A8H8CA60-F1
#
_cell.length_a   1.000
_cell.length_b   1.000
_cell.length_c   1.000
_cell.angle_alpha   90.00
_cell.angle_beta   90.00
_cell.angle_gamma   90.00
#
_symmetry.space_group_name_H-M   'P 1'
#
loop_
_entity.id
_entity.type
_entity.pdbx_description
1 polymer ?
#
loop_
_entity_poly.entity_id
_entity_poly.type
_entity_poly.pdbx_seq_one_letter_code
_entity_poly.pdbx_strand_id
1 'polypeptide(L)' 'GGLECSMGMSEDFEEAIRAGSGEVRVGSTIFGVRPKRKEFSVKGDGEESKS' A
#
# COMPACT_ATOMS: atom_id res chain seq x y z
N GLY A 1 -13.71 -11.00 -21.26
CA GLY A 1 -12.97 -9.92 -20.59
C GLY A 1 -12.19 -10.53 -19.46
N GLY A 2 -10.88 -10.31 -19.42
CA GLY A 2 -10.05 -10.78 -18.29
C GLY A 2 -10.40 -10.01 -17.02
N LEU A 3 -10.33 -10.67 -15.87
CA LEU A 3 -10.46 -10.02 -14.58
C LEU A 3 -9.18 -9.24 -14.31
N GLU A 4 -9.27 -7.92 -14.19
CA GLU A 4 -8.15 -7.10 -13.73
C GLU A 4 -7.96 -7.36 -12.23
N CYS A 5 -6.94 -8.16 -11.89
CA CYS A 5 -6.61 -8.49 -10.51
C CYS A 5 -5.63 -7.45 -9.96
N SER A 6 -6.03 -6.72 -8.92
CA SER A 6 -5.15 -5.83 -8.14
C SER A 6 -4.65 -6.55 -6.89
N MET A 7 -3.49 -7.18 -6.99
CA MET A 7 -2.83 -7.95 -5.94
C MET A 7 -1.35 -7.56 -5.83
N GLY A 8 -0.77 -7.71 -4.64
CA GLY A 8 0.61 -7.31 -4.35
C GLY A 8 0.70 -5.91 -3.74
N MET A 9 1.38 -5.86 -2.60
CA MET A 9 1.75 -4.67 -1.85
C MET A 9 3.27 -4.44 -1.90
N SER A 10 3.78 -3.59 -1.01
CA SER A 10 5.18 -3.14 -1.03
C SER A 10 6.20 -4.28 -0.85
N GLU A 11 5.82 -5.38 -0.21
CA GLU A 11 6.71 -6.49 0.16
C GLU A 11 6.63 -7.70 -0.80
N ASP A 12 5.53 -7.84 -1.55
CA ASP A 12 5.21 -9.05 -2.34
C ASP A 12 4.81 -8.73 -3.79
N PHE A 13 5.09 -7.51 -4.29
CA PHE A 13 4.77 -7.10 -5.66
C PHE A 13 5.40 -8.01 -6.73
N GLU A 14 6.60 -8.54 -6.50
CA GLU A 14 7.28 -9.44 -7.45
C GLU A 14 6.54 -10.77 -7.64
N GLU A 15 6.09 -11.37 -6.53
CA GLU A 15 5.30 -12.61 -6.57
C GLU A 15 3.92 -12.35 -7.17
N ALA A 16 3.32 -11.20 -6.87
CA ALA A 16 2.03 -10.82 -7.45
C ALA A 16 2.10 -10.67 -8.98
N ILE A 17 3.17 -10.10 -9.53
CA ILE A 17 3.40 -10.02 -10.97
C ILE A 17 3.54 -11.43 -11.56
N ARG A 18 4.33 -12.32 -10.93
CA ARG A 18 4.47 -13.72 -11.39
C ARG A 18 3.16 -14.50 -11.34
N ALA A 19 2.29 -14.19 -10.38
CA ALA A 19 0.95 -14.78 -10.26
C ALA A 19 -0.07 -14.22 -11.27
N GLY A 20 0.31 -13.22 -12.08
CA GLY A 20 -0.57 -12.62 -13.09
C GLY A 20 -1.41 -11.44 -12.60
N SER A 21 -0.94 -10.72 -11.59
CA SER A 21 -1.56 -9.46 -11.15
C SER A 21 -1.50 -8.41 -12.27
N GLY A 22 -2.63 -7.75 -12.53
CA GLY A 22 -2.74 -6.65 -13.49
C GLY A 22 -2.38 -5.29 -12.87
N GLU A 23 -2.45 -5.17 -11.55
CA GLU A 23 -2.11 -3.94 -10.81
C GLU A 23 -1.44 -4.29 -9.47
N VAL A 24 -0.33 -3.62 -9.13
CA VAL A 24 0.36 -3.75 -7.84
C VAL A 24 0.35 -2.41 -7.09
N ARG A 25 0.20 -2.44 -5.77
CA ARG A 25 0.07 -1.25 -4.92
C ARG A 25 1.30 -1.08 -4.03
N VAL A 26 2.28 -0.31 -4.49
CA VAL A 26 3.55 -0.10 -3.79
C VAL A 26 3.56 1.28 -3.11
N GLY A 27 3.73 1.28 -1.79
CA GLY A 27 3.74 2.48 -0.95
C GLY A 27 5.06 2.65 -0.25
N SER A 28 5.33 1.82 0.77
CA SER A 28 6.50 1.95 1.66
C SER A 28 7.83 1.77 0.93
N THR A 29 7.89 0.96 -0.13
CA THR A 29 9.11 0.78 -0.93
C THR A 29 9.43 2.02 -1.77
N ILE A 30 8.41 2.80 -2.16
CA ILE A 30 8.57 4.04 -2.95
C ILE A 30 8.75 5.25 -2.04
N PHE A 31 7.89 5.41 -1.03
CA PHE A 31 7.83 6.59 -0.16
C PHE A 31 8.55 6.42 1.18
N GLY A 32 9.07 5.22 1.46
CA GLY A 32 9.65 4.88 2.76
C GLY A 32 8.59 4.56 3.82
N VAL A 33 9.07 4.30 5.03
CA VAL A 33 8.21 4.00 6.19
C VAL A 33 7.39 5.23 6.56
N ARG A 34 6.08 5.05 6.77
CA ARG A 34 5.21 6.14 7.24
C ARG A 34 5.74 6.69 8.57
N PRO A 35 5.98 8.00 8.71
CA PRO A 35 6.43 8.58 9.97
C PRO A 35 5.44 8.29 11.09
N LYS A 36 5.95 8.11 12.31
CA LYS A 36 5.10 7.85 13.49
C LYS A 36 4.20 9.07 13.71
N ARG A 37 2.96 8.82 14.14
CA ARG A 37 1.94 9.87 14.35
C ARG A 37 2.37 11.00 15.28
N LYS A 38 3.35 10.76 16.18
CA LYS A 38 3.91 11.79 17.08
C LYS A 38 4.77 12.83 16.36
N GLU A 39 5.33 12.49 15.20
CA GLU A 39 6.19 13.36 14.40
C GLU A 39 5.43 14.04 13.25
N PHE A 40 4.17 13.64 13.00
CA PHE A 40 3.36 14.11 11.89
C PHE A 40 2.15 14.90 12.39
N SER A 41 2.25 16.25 12.42
CA SER A 41 1.14 17.14 12.72
C SER A 41 0.27 17.35 11.48
N VAL A 42 -0.78 16.54 11.33
CA VAL A 42 -1.79 16.72 10.28
C VAL A 42 -2.71 17.88 10.66
N LYS A 43 -2.82 18.88 9.78
CA LYS A 43 -3.91 19.84 9.81
C LYS A 43 -5.04 19.25 8.95
N GLY A 44 -6.02 18.60 9.58
CA GLY A 44 -7.23 18.08 8.93
C GLY A 44 -7.40 16.55 8.95
N ASP A 45 -8.28 16.11 9.85
CA ASP A 45 -9.20 14.97 9.85
C ASP A 45 -8.81 13.61 9.22
N GLY A 46 -9.02 12.53 10.00
CA GLY A 46 -8.97 11.15 9.50
C GLY A 46 -8.67 10.12 10.59
N GLU A 47 -9.67 9.85 11.41
CA GLU A 47 -9.72 8.77 12.39
C GLU A 47 -9.81 7.40 11.67
N GLU A 48 -8.97 6.43 12.01
CA GLU A 48 -9.40 5.01 12.02
C GLU A 48 -8.43 4.11 12.82
N SER A 49 -8.93 3.72 13.99
CA SER A 49 -9.08 2.34 14.49
C SER A 49 -8.10 1.26 14.03
N LYS A 50 -7.21 0.86 14.95
CA LYS A 50 -6.84 -0.56 15.08
C LYS A 50 -7.59 -1.11 16.31
N SER A 51 -8.67 -1.83 16.05
CA SER A 51 -9.18 -2.89 16.93
C SER A 51 -8.74 -4.23 16.36
#